data_AF-A0A6J6M604-F1
#
_entry.id   AF-A0A6J6M604-F1
#
_cell.length_a   1.000
_cell.length_b   1.000
_cell.length_c   1.000
_cell.angle_alpha   90.00
_cell.angle_beta   90.00
_cell.angle_gamma   90.00
#
_symmetry.space_group_name_H-M   'P 1'
#
loop_
_entity.id
_entity.type
_entity.pdbx_description
1 polymer ?
#
loop_
_entity_poly.entity_id
_entity_poly.type
_entity_poly.pdbx_seq_one_letter_code
_entity_poly.pdbx_strand_id
1 'polypeptide(L)'
;MSNFRRKTLAFILLLAFLYQGPATALVTMKATKVQIVKTGTRHDPETGYYVYARFRIPAIKANQNYTCTFVAWTKAKKKVIAWESKATGFAPRPNSEYEGFTNIKPVQVPWIKSVSVYCSLAQVSGTTVLPPVMIDPLITSEATVHLGNSVVFSMTDDGKWSGVVADSTVGTFVKGGDQGSYTTNCAFSPLKTGVTTVELTNAIGTKFTITITVLA
;
A
#
# COMPACT_ATOMS: atom_id res chain seq x y z
N MET A 1 56.80 2.38 -21.73
CA MET A 1 55.62 1.51 -21.91
C MET A 1 55.23 0.90 -20.56
N SER A 2 53.98 1.10 -20.16
CA SER A 2 53.16 0.24 -19.30
C SER A 2 53.66 -0.14 -17.90
N ASN A 3 53.15 0.54 -16.86
CA ASN A 3 52.84 -0.10 -15.57
C ASN A 3 51.60 0.51 -14.91
N PHE A 4 50.53 0.63 -15.70
CA PHE A 4 49.22 1.12 -15.26
C PHE A 4 48.27 -0.06 -14.97
N ARG A 5 48.63 -0.92 -14.02
CA ARG A 5 47.71 -1.97 -13.53
C ARG A 5 47.98 -2.28 -12.06
N ARG A 6 47.46 -1.47 -11.14
CA ARG A 6 47.37 -1.84 -9.72
C ARG A 6 46.27 -1.15 -8.91
N LYS A 7 45.22 -0.61 -9.55
CA LYS A 7 44.10 0.06 -8.84
C LYS A 7 42.70 -0.32 -9.33
N THR A 8 42.48 -1.58 -9.70
CA THR A 8 41.17 -2.02 -10.24
C THR A 8 40.67 -3.30 -9.58
N LEU A 9 40.88 -3.46 -8.27
CA LEU A 9 40.37 -4.63 -7.53
C LEU A 9 39.72 -4.30 -6.18
N ALA A 10 39.39 -3.03 -5.91
CA ALA A 10 38.73 -2.60 -4.67
C ALA A 10 37.36 -1.93 -4.90
N PHE A 11 36.74 -2.13 -6.07
CA PHE A 11 35.45 -1.51 -6.42
C PHE A 11 34.39 -2.51 -6.90
N ILE A 12 34.62 -3.81 -6.65
CA ILE A 12 33.68 -4.89 -6.97
C ILE A 12 33.37 -5.62 -5.65
N LEU A 13 32.89 -4.89 -4.65
CA LEU A 13 32.29 -5.50 -3.45
C LEU A 13 31.38 -4.49 -2.73
N LEU A 14 30.52 -3.78 -3.47
CA LEU A 14 29.48 -2.94 -2.86
C LEU A 14 28.28 -2.71 -3.81
N LEU A 15 27.87 -3.76 -4.54
CA LEU A 15 26.67 -3.73 -5.40
C LEU A 15 25.73 -4.92 -5.18
N ALA A 16 25.92 -5.66 -4.08
CA ALA A 16 24.97 -6.66 -3.63
C ALA A 16 24.31 -6.13 -2.34
N PHE A 17 23.34 -5.22 -2.46
CA PHE A 17 22.24 -5.00 -1.50
C PHE A 17 21.35 -3.83 -1.93
N LEU A 18 20.75 -3.92 -3.13
CA LEU A 18 19.53 -3.16 -3.43
C LEU A 18 18.59 -4.04 -4.28
N TYR A 19 18.23 -5.19 -3.73
CA TYR A 19 17.02 -5.88 -4.17
C TYR A 19 16.12 -6.05 -2.95
N GLN A 20 15.51 -4.94 -2.53
CA GLN A 20 14.22 -5.06 -1.89
C GLN A 20 13.25 -5.35 -3.02
N GLY A 21 12.88 -6.63 -3.20
CA GLY A 21 11.73 -7.00 -4.01
C GLY A 21 10.51 -6.18 -3.56
N PRO A 22 9.40 -6.15 -4.33
CA PRO A 22 8.26 -5.29 -4.04
C PRO A 22 7.88 -5.45 -2.58
N ALA A 23 8.16 -4.42 -1.78
CA ALA A 23 7.85 -4.42 -0.36
C ALA A 23 6.34 -4.54 -0.29
N THR A 24 5.86 -5.75 -0.02
CA THR A 24 4.43 -6.01 0.09
C THR A 24 3.99 -5.16 1.26
N ALA A 25 3.24 -4.09 0.98
CA ALA A 25 2.82 -3.16 2.01
C ALA A 25 2.14 -3.99 3.11
N LEU A 26 2.71 -3.96 4.32
CA LEU A 26 2.16 -4.73 5.43
C LEU A 26 0.82 -4.12 5.78
N VAL A 27 -0.24 -4.80 5.39
CA VAL A 27 -1.59 -4.51 5.83
C VAL A 27 -1.68 -5.00 7.28
N THR A 28 -1.60 -4.08 8.22
CA THR A 28 -1.79 -4.38 9.64
C THR A 28 -3.22 -4.03 10.04
N MET A 29 -3.80 -4.81 10.95
CA MET A 29 -5.15 -4.53 11.44
C MET A 29 -5.02 -3.73 12.73
N LYS A 30 -5.47 -2.48 12.72
CA LYS A 30 -5.46 -1.61 13.90
C LYS A 30 -6.84 -1.56 14.53
N ALA A 31 -6.91 -1.90 15.81
CA ALA A 31 -8.13 -1.77 16.59
C ALA A 31 -8.65 -0.32 16.57
N THR A 32 -9.95 -0.16 16.36
CA THR A 32 -10.60 1.14 16.31
C THR A 32 -11.81 1.19 17.23
N LYS A 33 -12.13 2.40 17.69
CA LYS A 33 -13.31 2.64 18.52
C LYS A 33 -14.55 2.63 17.63
N VAL A 34 -15.53 1.84 18.03
CA VAL A 34 -16.85 1.79 17.41
C VAL A 34 -17.86 2.57 18.24
N GLN A 35 -18.90 3.07 17.58
CA GLN A 35 -20.04 3.68 18.24
C GLN A 35 -21.24 2.74 18.11
N ILE A 36 -21.68 2.16 19.23
CA ILE A 36 -22.90 1.34 19.25
C ILE A 36 -24.11 2.26 19.17
N VAL A 37 -24.99 2.00 18.21
CA VAL A 37 -26.27 2.71 18.02
C VAL A 37 -27.39 1.95 18.70
N LYS A 38 -27.49 0.64 18.43
CA LYS A 38 -28.57 -0.20 18.97
C LYS A 38 -28.10 -1.65 19.09
N THR A 39 -28.59 -2.35 20.11
CA THR A 39 -28.38 -3.79 20.26
C THR A 39 -29.69 -4.46 20.62
N GLY A 40 -29.86 -5.74 20.27
CA GLY A 40 -31.02 -6.49 20.70
C GLY A 40 -30.99 -7.94 20.27
N THR A 41 -32.06 -8.64 20.59
CA THR A 41 -32.35 -9.98 20.09
C THR A 41 -33.52 -9.92 19.10
N ARG A 42 -33.48 -10.72 18.04
CA ARG A 42 -34.57 -10.89 17.09
C ARG A 42 -34.87 -12.38 16.95
N HIS A 43 -36.15 -12.70 16.84
CA HIS A 43 -36.61 -14.02 16.42
C HIS A 43 -37.03 -13.93 14.97
N ASP A 44 -36.43 -14.75 14.12
CA ASP A 44 -36.83 -14.99 12.75
C ASP A 44 -37.44 -16.40 12.69
N PRO A 45 -38.70 -16.54 12.26
CA PRO A 45 -39.38 -17.84 12.21
C PRO A 45 -38.69 -18.88 11.32
N GLU A 46 -37.97 -18.44 10.27
CA GLU A 46 -37.33 -19.32 9.30
C GLU A 46 -35.90 -19.68 9.71
N THR A 47 -35.20 -18.73 10.30
CA THR A 47 -33.74 -18.83 10.47
C THR A 47 -33.32 -18.96 11.96
N GLY A 48 -34.19 -18.60 12.90
CA GLY A 48 -34.03 -18.83 14.33
C GLY A 48 -33.82 -17.56 15.17
N TYR A 49 -33.06 -17.66 16.26
CA TYR A 49 -32.83 -16.52 17.15
C TYR A 49 -31.46 -15.89 16.88
N TYR A 50 -31.44 -14.55 16.86
CA TYR A 50 -30.25 -13.76 16.56
C TYR A 50 -30.05 -12.68 17.60
N VAL A 51 -28.80 -12.40 17.91
CA VAL A 51 -28.39 -11.16 18.56
C VAL A 51 -27.85 -10.25 17.48
N TYR A 52 -28.30 -8.99 17.46
CA TYR A 52 -27.82 -7.98 16.52
C TYR A 52 -27.22 -6.77 17.24
N ALA A 53 -26.29 -6.12 16.56
CA ALA A 53 -25.75 -4.82 16.92
C ALA A 53 -25.70 -3.92 15.69
N ARG A 54 -26.29 -2.73 15.81
CA ARG A 54 -26.11 -1.61 14.90
C ARG A 54 -25.05 -0.68 15.43
N PHE A 55 -24.08 -0.34 14.61
CA PHE A 55 -22.92 0.43 15.02
C PHE A 55 -22.36 1.25 13.88
N ARG A 56 -21.58 2.28 14.22
CA ARG A 56 -20.82 3.10 13.29
C ARG A 56 -19.34 2.91 13.57
N ILE A 57 -18.53 3.04 12.52
CA ILE A 57 -17.07 3.04 12.60
C ILE A 57 -16.59 4.43 12.16
N PRO A 58 -16.52 5.44 13.04
CA PRO A 58 -16.25 6.82 12.63
C PRO A 58 -14.91 7.00 11.90
N ALA A 59 -13.92 6.17 12.22
CA ALA A 59 -12.57 6.24 11.66
C ALA A 59 -12.43 5.52 10.29
N ILE A 60 -13.50 4.91 9.75
CA ILE A 60 -13.42 4.15 8.51
C ILE A 60 -13.36 5.08 7.29
N LYS A 61 -12.39 4.86 6.42
CA LYS A 61 -12.25 5.56 5.14
C LYS A 61 -13.00 4.81 4.04
N ALA A 62 -13.34 5.51 2.96
CA ALA A 62 -13.92 4.88 1.78
C ALA A 62 -13.00 3.76 1.26
N ASN A 63 -13.60 2.63 0.86
CA ASN A 63 -12.89 1.46 0.30
C ASN A 63 -11.83 0.84 1.22
N GLN A 64 -11.89 1.10 2.53
CA GLN A 64 -10.95 0.52 3.49
C GLN A 64 -11.39 -0.88 3.95
N ASN A 65 -10.47 -1.84 4.00
CA ASN A 65 -10.80 -3.15 4.58
C ASN A 65 -10.95 -3.04 6.11
N TYR A 66 -11.91 -3.78 6.66
CA TYR A 66 -12.13 -3.85 8.10
C TYR A 66 -12.58 -5.25 8.50
N THR A 67 -12.30 -5.63 9.74
CA THR A 67 -12.89 -6.81 10.37
C THR A 67 -13.57 -6.38 11.65
N CYS A 68 -14.73 -6.95 11.94
CA CYS A 68 -15.43 -6.72 13.20
C CYS A 68 -15.77 -8.04 13.88
N THR A 69 -15.50 -8.10 15.19
CA THR A 69 -15.85 -9.23 16.05
C THR A 69 -17.02 -8.83 16.93
N PHE A 70 -18.06 -9.65 16.92
CA PHE A 70 -19.27 -9.45 17.70
C PHE A 70 -19.25 -10.38 18.90
N VAL A 71 -19.43 -9.82 20.09
CA VAL A 71 -19.42 -10.56 21.34
C VAL A 71 -20.69 -10.26 22.11
N ALA A 72 -21.48 -11.31 22.35
CA ALA A 72 -22.63 -11.24 23.23
C ALA A 72 -22.22 -11.63 24.66
N TRP A 73 -22.67 -10.85 25.64
CA TRP A 73 -22.34 -11.00 27.05
C TRP A 73 -23.57 -11.40 27.86
N THR A 74 -23.38 -12.32 28.80
CA THR A 74 -24.41 -12.64 29.79
C THR A 74 -24.56 -11.55 30.84
N LYS A 75 -25.65 -11.61 31.62
CA LYS A 75 -25.82 -10.85 32.87
C LYS A 75 -24.63 -10.99 33.84
N ALA A 76 -23.94 -12.13 33.83
CA ALA A 76 -22.78 -12.42 34.66
C ALA A 76 -21.44 -11.95 34.05
N LYS A 77 -21.45 -11.11 32.99
CA LYS A 77 -20.26 -10.71 32.20
C LYS A 77 -19.48 -11.90 31.62
N LYS A 78 -20.04 -13.10 31.64
CA LYS A 78 -19.46 -14.27 30.99
C LYS A 78 -19.72 -14.18 29.49
N LYS A 79 -18.64 -14.34 28.70
CA LYS A 79 -18.67 -14.39 27.24
C LYS A 79 -19.52 -15.59 26.82
N VAL A 80 -20.61 -15.35 26.08
CA VAL A 80 -21.57 -16.41 25.72
C VAL A 80 -21.17 -17.04 24.39
N ILE A 81 -20.85 -16.17 23.41
CA ILE A 81 -20.44 -16.53 22.05
C ILE A 81 -19.54 -15.39 21.55
N ALA A 82 -18.38 -15.72 20.96
CA ALA A 82 -17.69 -14.82 20.04
C ALA A 82 -17.97 -15.31 18.64
N TRP A 83 -18.57 -14.47 17.81
CA TRP A 83 -18.61 -14.70 16.38
C TRP A 83 -17.79 -13.61 15.71
N GLU A 84 -16.78 -14.05 14.97
CA GLU A 84 -16.00 -13.17 14.10
C GLU A 84 -16.79 -13.02 12.81
N SER A 85 -17.21 -11.79 12.49
CA SER A 85 -17.64 -11.55 11.13
C SER A 85 -16.40 -11.61 10.25
N LYS A 86 -16.30 -12.62 9.40
CA LYS A 86 -15.51 -12.51 8.17
C LYS A 86 -16.33 -11.66 7.19
N ALA A 87 -16.59 -10.40 7.54
CA ALA A 87 -17.07 -9.43 6.58
C ALA A 87 -15.90 -9.09 5.64
N THR A 88 -15.55 -10.02 4.75
CA THR A 88 -14.74 -9.72 3.58
C THR A 88 -15.63 -8.93 2.63
N GLY A 89 -15.38 -7.62 2.55
CA GLY A 89 -15.79 -6.81 1.42
C GLY A 89 -17.24 -6.36 1.43
N PHE A 90 -17.48 -5.20 2.04
CA PHE A 90 -18.35 -4.20 1.42
C PHE A 90 -17.62 -2.89 1.55
N ALA A 91 -17.33 -2.24 0.41
CA ALA A 91 -16.71 -0.92 0.34
C ALA A 91 -17.36 0.00 1.38
N PRO A 92 -16.71 0.23 2.54
CA PRO A 92 -17.37 0.90 3.64
C PRO A 92 -17.62 2.34 3.26
N ARG A 93 -18.82 2.80 3.59
CA ARG A 93 -19.18 4.21 3.43
C ARG A 93 -18.96 4.92 4.76
N PRO A 94 -18.23 6.05 4.78
CA PRO A 94 -18.08 6.86 5.98
C PRO A 94 -19.45 7.20 6.57
N ASN A 95 -19.55 7.22 7.90
CA ASN A 95 -20.77 7.53 8.66
C ASN A 95 -22.00 6.62 8.40
N SER A 96 -21.82 5.49 7.71
CA SER A 96 -22.90 4.51 7.56
C SER A 96 -23.12 3.70 8.84
N GLU A 97 -24.38 3.33 9.07
CA GLU A 97 -24.76 2.41 10.13
C GLU A 97 -24.63 0.98 9.61
N TYR A 98 -23.79 0.20 10.27
CA TYR A 98 -23.56 -1.21 9.97
C TYR A 98 -24.40 -2.05 10.93
N GLU A 99 -24.96 -3.15 10.44
CA GLU A 99 -25.65 -4.14 11.27
C GLU A 99 -24.88 -5.45 11.20
N GLY A 100 -24.51 -5.99 12.36
CA GLY A 100 -23.95 -7.33 12.47
C GLY A 100 -24.81 -8.18 13.39
N PHE A 101 -24.86 -9.48 13.11
CA PHE A 101 -25.67 -10.43 13.84
C PHE A 101 -24.93 -11.75 14.09
N THR A 102 -25.37 -12.48 15.11
CA THR A 102 -24.89 -13.84 15.41
C THR A 102 -26.03 -14.70 15.94
N ASN A 103 -26.02 -15.98 15.57
CA ASN A 103 -27.07 -16.93 15.91
C ASN A 103 -26.95 -17.32 17.38
N ILE A 104 -28.07 -17.42 18.06
CA ILE A 104 -28.19 -17.90 19.43
C ILE A 104 -29.27 -18.98 19.52
N LYS A 105 -29.18 -19.85 20.52
CA LYS A 105 -30.25 -20.80 20.84
C LYS A 105 -31.38 -20.07 21.59
N PRO A 106 -32.64 -20.55 21.49
CA PRO A 106 -33.76 -19.97 22.22
C PRO A 106 -33.51 -19.83 23.74
N VAL A 107 -32.88 -20.85 24.34
CA VAL A 107 -32.53 -20.85 25.78
C VAL A 107 -31.53 -19.75 26.17
N GLN A 108 -30.74 -19.24 25.23
CA GLN A 108 -29.72 -18.22 25.48
C GLN A 108 -30.27 -16.79 25.43
N VAL A 109 -31.44 -16.57 24.81
CA VAL A 109 -32.09 -15.26 24.65
C VAL A 109 -32.19 -14.48 25.97
N PRO A 110 -32.76 -15.03 27.07
CA PRO A 110 -32.91 -14.28 28.32
C PRO A 110 -31.58 -14.03 29.07
N TRP A 111 -30.50 -14.67 28.66
CA TRP A 111 -29.19 -14.53 29.28
C TRP A 111 -28.41 -13.36 28.72
N ILE A 112 -28.67 -12.95 27.47
CA ILE A 112 -27.97 -11.85 26.81
C ILE A 112 -28.34 -10.52 27.47
N LYS A 113 -27.33 -9.80 27.96
CA LYS A 113 -27.50 -8.48 28.58
C LYS A 113 -26.94 -7.36 27.73
N SER A 114 -25.83 -7.61 27.06
CA SER A 114 -25.16 -6.61 26.25
C SER A 114 -24.40 -7.23 25.09
N VAL A 115 -24.14 -6.42 24.07
CA VAL A 115 -23.36 -6.80 22.91
C VAL A 115 -22.22 -5.81 22.76
N SER A 116 -21.02 -6.30 22.53
CA SER A 116 -19.86 -5.49 22.19
C SER A 116 -19.42 -5.80 20.77
N VAL A 117 -18.99 -4.76 20.07
CA VAL A 117 -18.41 -4.86 18.74
C VAL A 117 -16.98 -4.36 18.82
N TYR A 118 -16.05 -5.15 18.32
CA TYR A 118 -14.63 -4.79 18.25
C TYR A 118 -14.24 -4.78 16.79
N CYS A 119 -13.92 -3.61 16.25
CA CYS A 119 -13.50 -3.51 14.85
C CYS A 119 -12.01 -3.20 14.76
N SER A 120 -11.37 -3.80 13.75
CA SER A 120 -10.03 -3.47 13.32
C SER A 120 -10.06 -3.00 11.89
N LEU A 121 -9.41 -1.87 11.61
CA LEU A 121 -9.29 -1.32 10.27
C LEU A 121 -7.93 -1.72 9.69
N ALA A 122 -7.92 -2.11 8.43
CA ALA A 122 -6.70 -2.29 7.66
C ALA A 122 -5.97 -0.94 7.60
N GLN A 123 -4.82 -0.87 8.25
CA GLN A 123 -3.88 0.23 8.11
C GLN A 123 -2.77 -0.26 7.20
N VAL A 124 -2.46 0.54 6.19
CA VAL A 124 -1.21 0.38 5.47
C VAL A 124 -0.15 0.95 6.39
N SER A 125 0.53 0.08 7.13
CA SER A 125 1.68 0.46 7.96
C SER A 125 2.94 0.15 7.17
N GLY A 126 3.22 1.02 6.22
CA GLY A 126 4.53 1.16 5.60
C GLY A 126 4.89 2.63 5.67
N THR A 127 6.18 2.93 5.78
CA THR A 127 6.74 4.18 5.26
C THR A 127 6.00 4.53 3.98
N THR A 128 5.58 5.79 3.82
CA THR A 128 4.97 6.29 2.60
C THR A 128 5.95 6.05 1.45
N VAL A 129 5.90 4.88 0.82
CA VAL A 129 6.55 4.65 -0.46
C VAL A 129 5.60 5.35 -1.42
N LEU A 130 5.96 6.59 -1.74
CA LEU A 130 5.31 7.26 -2.86
C LEU A 130 5.53 6.32 -4.05
N PRO A 131 4.47 5.97 -4.79
CA PRO A 131 4.64 5.16 -5.99
C PRO A 131 5.70 5.84 -6.87
N PRO A 132 6.53 5.07 -7.57
CA PRO A 132 7.47 5.66 -8.51
C PRO A 132 6.72 6.63 -9.42
N VAL A 133 7.30 7.82 -9.63
CA VAL A 133 6.67 8.83 -10.48
C VAL A 133 6.82 8.33 -11.91
N MET A 134 5.73 7.77 -12.43
CA MET A 134 5.66 7.31 -13.82
C MET A 134 5.50 8.52 -14.73
N ILE A 135 6.45 8.73 -15.65
CA ILE A 135 6.40 9.81 -16.62
C ILE A 135 6.57 9.30 -18.03
N ASP A 136 5.78 9.86 -18.94
CA ASP A 136 5.97 9.67 -20.37
C ASP A 136 6.66 10.93 -20.94
N PRO A 137 7.93 10.80 -21.41
CA PRO A 137 8.69 11.91 -22.00
C PRO A 137 8.04 12.54 -23.24
N LEU A 138 7.11 11.84 -23.88
CA LEU A 138 6.41 12.33 -25.07
C LEU A 138 5.39 13.42 -24.74
N ILE A 139 4.93 13.46 -23.49
CA ILE A 139 3.85 14.36 -23.06
C ILE A 139 4.30 15.33 -21.95
N THR A 140 5.36 15.02 -21.20
CA THR A 140 5.89 15.89 -20.14
C THR A 140 7.40 15.99 -20.20
N SER A 141 7.91 17.22 -20.06
CA SER A 141 9.34 17.53 -19.95
C SER A 141 9.79 17.83 -18.52
N GLU A 142 8.90 17.69 -17.53
CA GLU A 142 9.18 18.01 -16.13
C GLU A 142 8.68 16.91 -15.19
N ALA A 143 9.45 16.65 -14.13
CA ALA A 143 9.09 15.72 -13.08
C ALA A 143 9.59 16.20 -11.71
N THR A 144 8.86 15.88 -10.65
CA THR A 144 9.26 16.12 -9.27
C THR A 144 9.28 14.80 -8.51
N VAL A 145 10.34 14.54 -7.75
CA VAL A 145 10.54 13.30 -6.99
C VAL A 145 11.16 13.59 -5.63
N HIS A 146 10.79 12.82 -4.61
CA HIS A 146 11.42 12.90 -3.29
C HIS A 146 12.59 11.91 -3.17
N LEU A 147 13.60 12.25 -2.36
CA LEU A 147 14.67 11.33 -2.00
C LEU A 147 14.12 9.99 -1.49
N GLY A 148 14.74 8.89 -1.91
CA GLY A 148 14.28 7.53 -1.61
C GLY A 148 13.23 6.97 -2.57
N ASN A 149 12.66 7.79 -3.48
CA ASN A 149 11.79 7.32 -4.57
C ASN A 149 12.50 7.44 -5.92
N SER A 150 11.98 6.77 -6.94
CA SER A 150 12.51 6.83 -8.31
C SER A 150 11.48 7.43 -9.26
N VAL A 151 11.98 8.05 -10.32
CA VAL A 151 11.17 8.41 -11.49
C VAL A 151 11.30 7.28 -12.50
N VAL A 152 10.19 6.73 -12.95
CA VAL A 152 10.18 5.64 -13.93
C VAL A 152 9.65 6.19 -15.25
N PHE A 153 10.40 5.98 -16.32
CA PHE A 153 10.01 6.43 -17.64
C PHE A 153 9.13 5.37 -18.31
N SER A 154 7.88 5.70 -18.64
CA SER A 154 6.95 4.84 -19.38
C SER A 154 7.04 5.12 -20.87
N MET A 155 8.13 4.66 -21.50
CA MET A 155 8.33 4.78 -22.95
C MET A 155 7.99 3.46 -23.64
N THR A 156 7.59 3.51 -24.90
CA THR A 156 7.58 2.31 -25.74
C THR A 156 9.02 1.82 -25.96
N ASP A 157 9.23 0.49 -26.04
CA ASP A 157 10.54 -0.16 -26.20
C ASP A 157 11.48 -0.10 -24.96
N ASP A 158 11.00 -0.55 -23.81
CA ASP A 158 11.80 -0.66 -22.58
C ASP A 158 13.11 -1.44 -22.80
N GLY A 159 14.23 -0.83 -22.41
CA GLY A 159 15.58 -1.38 -22.56
C GLY A 159 16.36 -0.97 -23.82
N LYS A 160 15.71 -0.33 -24.79
CA LYS A 160 16.38 0.28 -25.97
C LYS A 160 16.79 1.74 -25.76
N TRP A 161 16.46 2.30 -24.60
CA TRP A 161 16.75 3.67 -24.21
C TRP A 161 18.02 3.75 -23.37
N SER A 162 18.83 4.77 -23.64
CA SER A 162 19.94 5.22 -22.79
C SER A 162 19.60 6.58 -22.20
N GLY A 163 20.19 6.89 -21.05
CA GLY A 163 19.98 8.16 -20.37
C GLY A 163 21.28 8.77 -19.89
N VAL A 164 21.42 10.08 -20.07
CA VAL A 164 22.55 10.87 -19.56
C VAL A 164 21.99 11.89 -18.57
N VAL A 165 22.45 11.82 -17.33
CA VAL A 165 22.10 12.80 -16.30
C VAL A 165 23.12 13.93 -16.33
N ALA A 166 22.68 15.18 -16.48
CA ALA A 166 23.57 16.33 -16.55
C ALA A 166 24.38 16.53 -15.26
N ASP A 167 23.73 16.43 -14.10
CA ASP A 167 24.38 16.43 -12.79
C ASP A 167 24.27 15.05 -12.13
N SER A 168 25.32 14.25 -12.28
CA SER A 168 25.41 12.91 -11.68
C SER A 168 25.50 12.91 -10.15
N THR A 169 25.68 14.08 -9.51
CA THR A 169 25.63 14.22 -8.05
C THR A 169 24.19 14.31 -7.53
N VAL A 170 23.24 14.72 -8.38
CA VAL A 170 21.81 14.82 -8.06
C VAL A 170 21.11 13.47 -8.25
N GLY A 171 21.49 12.68 -9.25
CA GLY A 171 20.96 11.33 -9.44
C GLY A 171 21.63 10.53 -10.54
N THR A 172 21.17 9.30 -10.72
CA THR A 172 21.71 8.36 -11.72
C THR A 172 20.61 7.82 -12.62
N PHE A 173 20.96 7.59 -13.89
CA PHE A 173 20.09 6.87 -14.81
C PHE A 173 20.26 5.36 -14.62
N VAL A 174 19.13 4.66 -14.53
CA VAL A 174 19.05 3.21 -14.43
C VAL A 174 18.47 2.69 -15.73
N LYS A 175 19.29 1.93 -16.46
CA LYS A 175 18.87 1.33 -17.72
C LYS A 175 17.85 0.22 -17.45
N GLY A 176 16.73 0.27 -18.15
CA GLY A 176 15.75 -0.81 -18.19
C GLY A 176 16.18 -1.97 -19.09
N GLY A 177 15.26 -2.90 -19.31
CA GLY A 177 15.43 -4.03 -20.22
C GLY A 177 15.08 -5.37 -19.59
N ASP A 178 15.30 -6.42 -20.38
CA ASP A 178 15.00 -7.81 -20.03
C ASP A 178 15.94 -8.33 -18.94
N GLN A 179 15.35 -8.82 -17.86
CA GLN A 179 16.02 -9.48 -16.73
C GLN A 179 15.83 -11.01 -16.76
N GLY A 180 15.45 -11.55 -17.91
CA GLY A 180 15.23 -12.97 -18.19
C GLY A 180 13.82 -13.44 -17.86
N SER A 181 13.28 -13.07 -16.68
CA SER A 181 11.91 -13.46 -16.27
C SER A 181 10.91 -12.30 -16.30
N TYR A 182 11.39 -11.07 -16.44
CA TYR A 182 10.57 -9.86 -16.54
C TYR A 182 11.37 -8.74 -17.22
N THR A 183 10.67 -7.78 -17.81
CA THR A 183 11.26 -6.56 -18.38
C THR A 183 11.12 -5.42 -17.39
N THR A 184 12.15 -4.58 -17.31
CA THR A 184 12.18 -3.39 -16.45
C THR A 184 12.15 -2.11 -17.28
N ASN A 185 11.46 -1.10 -16.79
CA ASN A 185 11.48 0.23 -17.40
C ASN A 185 12.78 0.96 -17.06
N CYS A 186 13.14 1.94 -17.88
CA CYS A 186 14.21 2.85 -17.51
C CYS A 186 13.77 3.74 -16.34
N ALA A 187 14.72 4.17 -15.51
CA ALA A 187 14.40 5.01 -14.37
C ALA A 187 15.51 6.03 -14.08
N PHE A 188 15.15 7.06 -13.33
CA PHE A 188 16.08 7.97 -12.66
C PHE A 188 16.01 7.72 -11.15
N SER A 189 17.17 7.49 -10.54
CA SER A 189 17.33 7.26 -9.11
C SER A 189 18.02 8.49 -8.47
N PRO A 190 17.30 9.25 -7.62
CA PRO A 190 17.86 10.40 -6.92
C PRO A 190 18.93 10.02 -5.91
N LEU A 191 20.00 10.81 -5.86
CA LEU A 191 21.07 10.72 -4.86
C LEU A 191 21.04 11.88 -3.86
N LYS A 192 20.66 13.09 -4.34
CA LYS A 192 20.65 14.31 -3.54
C LYS A 192 19.55 15.26 -4.02
N THR A 193 19.03 16.08 -3.11
CA THR A 193 18.13 17.18 -3.46
C THR A 193 18.80 18.15 -4.43
N GLY A 194 18.05 18.63 -5.41
CA GLY A 194 18.57 19.52 -6.46
C GLY A 194 17.71 19.45 -7.71
N VAL A 195 18.16 20.12 -8.77
CA VAL A 195 17.51 20.07 -10.09
C VAL A 195 18.55 19.58 -11.09
N THR A 196 18.18 18.60 -11.92
CA THR A 196 19.01 18.10 -13.01
C THR A 196 18.17 17.85 -14.24
N THR A 197 18.80 17.73 -15.40
CA THR A 197 18.17 17.22 -16.61
C THR A 197 18.62 15.78 -16.89
N VAL A 198 17.75 15.02 -17.54
CA VAL A 198 18.04 13.69 -18.08
C VAL A 198 17.74 13.71 -19.58
N GLU A 199 18.77 13.48 -20.40
CA GLU A 199 18.63 13.28 -21.84
C GLU A 199 18.45 11.78 -22.11
N LEU A 200 17.28 11.39 -22.61
CA LEU A 200 16.94 10.04 -23.02
C LEU A 200 17.16 9.91 -24.53
N THR A 201 17.88 8.87 -24.96
CA THR A 201 18.13 8.58 -26.38
C THR A 201 17.75 7.14 -26.71
N ASN A 202 16.99 6.92 -27.79
CA ASN A 202 16.68 5.56 -28.26
C ASN A 202 17.71 5.03 -29.25
N ALA A 203 17.58 3.74 -29.60
CA ALA A 203 18.45 3.07 -30.56
C ALA A 203 18.50 3.68 -31.97
N ILE A 204 17.49 4.47 -32.35
CA ILE A 204 17.41 5.15 -33.67
C ILE A 204 17.81 6.64 -33.60
N GLY A 205 18.25 7.13 -32.44
CA GLY A 205 18.77 8.49 -32.26
C GLY A 205 17.74 9.57 -31.87
N THR A 206 16.48 9.21 -31.63
CA THR A 206 15.48 10.15 -31.07
C THR A 206 15.87 10.53 -29.66
N LYS A 207 15.79 11.83 -29.35
CA LYS A 207 16.16 12.39 -28.04
C LYS A 207 14.99 13.07 -27.35
N PHE A 208 14.88 12.86 -26.04
CA PHE A 208 13.99 13.59 -25.14
C PHE A 208 14.79 14.14 -23.97
N THR A 209 14.44 15.32 -23.48
CA THR A 209 15.06 15.92 -22.30
C THR A 209 13.99 16.17 -21.25
N ILE A 210 14.24 15.71 -20.02
CA ILE A 210 13.34 15.92 -18.88
C ILE A 210 14.10 16.63 -17.77
N THR A 211 13.49 17.69 -17.24
CA THR A 211 13.95 18.36 -16.02
C THR A 211 13.38 17.66 -14.80
N ILE A 212 14.23 17.22 -13.90
CA ILE A 212 13.85 16.53 -12.66
C ILE A 212 14.22 17.41 -11.47
N THR A 213 13.20 17.73 -10.66
CA THR A 213 13.37 18.39 -9.36
C THR A 213 13.33 17.33 -8.25
N VAL A 214 14.43 17.20 -7.52
CA VAL A 214 14.57 16.29 -6.38
C VAL A 214 14.35 17.07 -5.08
N LEU A 215 13.30 16.70 -4.36
CA LEU A 215 12.94 17.22 -3.05
C LEU A 215 13.45 16.29 -1.95
N ALA A 216 13.56 16.83 -0.72
CA ALA A 216 13.92 16.08 0.47
C ALA A 216 12.85 15.06 0.87
#